data_AF-L0FBF7-F1
#
_entry.id   AF-L0FBF7-F1
#
_cell.length_a   1.000
_cell.length_b   1.000
_cell.length_c   1.000
_cell.angle_alpha   90.00
_cell.angle_beta   90.00
_cell.angle_gamma   90.00
#
_symmetry.space_group_name_H-M   'P 1'
#
loop_
_entity.id
_entity.type
_entity.pdbx_description
1 polymer ?
#
loop_
_entity_poly.entity_id
_entity_poly.type
_entity_poly.pdbx_seq_one_letter_code
_entity_poly.pdbx_strand_id
1 'polypeptide(L)'
;MSYIDKARELGEALAQTHEVQAVLAAEAAIKADSEASEAFLQYQEKERQIVTTQMISKVIPEKEALALIDLKVRLLNKYPLIRTYFQTQQSFERVMAMVNLTITTTIHGMPSVDQLPLPDEIKNMAQKVLDSVGGGKQTKTLDIPKDMKLPPGLKLPPGLKIPGLTDD
;
A
#
# COMPACT_ATOMS: atom_id res chain seq x y z
N MET A 1 -14.68 -22.86 12.38
CA MET A 1 -13.57 -22.37 11.53
C MET A 1 -12.86 -21.27 12.28
N SER A 2 -11.54 -21.36 12.45
CA SER A 2 -10.73 -20.30 13.04
C SER A 2 -10.41 -19.22 11.98
N TYR A 3 -10.14 -18.00 12.42
CA TYR A 3 -9.64 -16.93 11.54
C TYR A 3 -8.31 -17.32 10.87
N ILE A 4 -7.50 -18.16 11.53
CA ILE A 4 -6.27 -18.73 10.97
C ILE A 4 -6.57 -19.65 9.78
N ASP A 5 -7.63 -20.47 9.86
CA ASP A 5 -8.01 -21.37 8.77
C ASP A 5 -8.44 -20.56 7.54
N LYS A 6 -9.19 -19.46 7.75
CA LYS A 6 -9.58 -18.55 6.68
C LYS A 6 -8.41 -17.80 6.07
N ALA A 7 -7.43 -17.40 6.87
CA ALA A 7 -6.21 -16.79 6.36
C ALA A 7 -5.39 -17.79 5.52
N ARG A 8 -5.37 -19.08 5.90
CA ARG A 8 -4.73 -20.14 5.12
C ARG A 8 -5.45 -20.37 3.80
N GLU A 9 -6.77 -20.49 3.80
CA GLU A 9 -7.57 -20.62 2.57
C GLU A 9 -7.33 -19.45 1.60
N LEU A 10 -7.27 -18.23 2.13
CA LEU A 10 -6.92 -17.04 1.34
C LEU A 10 -5.51 -17.15 0.77
N GLY A 11 -4.53 -17.58 1.57
CA GLY A 11 -3.16 -17.80 1.11
C GLY A 11 -3.04 -18.84 0.01
N GLU A 12 -3.77 -19.96 0.13
CA GLU A 12 -3.85 -21.02 -0.89
C GLU A 12 -4.49 -20.51 -2.18
N ALA A 13 -5.55 -19.72 -2.08
CA ALA A 13 -6.19 -19.09 -3.24
C ALA A 13 -5.24 -18.08 -3.91
N LEU A 14 -4.54 -17.25 -3.14
CA LEU A 14 -3.54 -16.31 -3.65
C LEU A 14 -2.38 -17.03 -4.32
N ALA A 15 -1.93 -18.16 -3.79
CA ALA A 15 -0.86 -18.96 -4.39
C ALA A 15 -1.20 -19.43 -5.81
N GLN A 16 -2.49 -19.57 -6.14
CA GLN A 16 -2.95 -19.96 -7.48
C GLN A 16 -3.12 -18.78 -8.44
N THR A 17 -2.95 -17.53 -8.00
CA THR A 17 -3.10 -16.38 -8.90
C THR A 17 -1.93 -16.26 -9.86
N HIS A 18 -2.21 -15.65 -11.02
CA HIS A 18 -1.22 -15.42 -12.04
C HIS A 18 -0.03 -14.58 -11.52
N GLU A 19 -0.28 -13.60 -10.64
CA GLU A 19 0.76 -12.73 -10.09
C GLU A 19 1.74 -13.51 -9.22
N VAL A 20 1.27 -14.42 -8.36
CA VAL A 20 2.16 -15.24 -7.53
C VAL A 20 2.95 -16.21 -8.39
N GLN A 21 2.28 -16.89 -9.33
CA GLN A 21 2.93 -17.82 -10.25
C GLN A 21 3.99 -17.12 -11.12
N ALA A 22 3.72 -15.89 -11.55
CA ALA A 22 4.67 -15.09 -12.33
C ALA A 22 5.92 -14.73 -11.53
N VAL A 23 5.78 -14.37 -10.24
CA VAL A 23 6.93 -14.10 -9.37
C VAL A 23 7.76 -15.37 -9.17
N LEU A 24 7.12 -16.50 -8.87
CA LEU A 24 7.82 -17.79 -8.69
C LEU A 24 8.56 -18.22 -9.96
N ALA A 25 7.94 -18.07 -11.12
CA ALA A 25 8.56 -18.37 -12.40
C ALA A 25 9.75 -17.45 -12.71
N ALA A 26 9.63 -16.16 -12.43
CA ALA A 26 10.72 -15.20 -12.62
C ALA A 26 11.90 -15.49 -11.68
N GLU A 27 11.63 -15.88 -10.43
CA GLU A 27 12.67 -16.29 -9.48
C GLU A 27 13.39 -17.56 -9.93
N ALA A 28 12.64 -18.57 -10.40
CA ALA A 28 13.21 -19.79 -10.95
C ALA A 28 14.07 -19.51 -12.19
N ALA A 29 13.65 -18.59 -13.05
CA ALA A 29 14.40 -18.17 -14.23
C ALA A 29 15.72 -17.48 -13.86
N ILE A 30 15.72 -16.60 -12.83
CA ILE A 30 16.96 -16.01 -12.30
C ILE A 30 17.90 -17.07 -11.76
N LYS A 31 17.38 -18.03 -10.97
CA LYS A 31 18.20 -19.12 -10.39
C LYS A 31 18.82 -20.03 -11.44
N ALA A 32 18.18 -20.19 -12.60
CA ALA A 32 18.69 -21.00 -13.70
C ALA A 32 19.84 -20.31 -14.48
N ASP A 33 19.97 -18.99 -14.38
CA ASP A 33 21.03 -18.21 -15.00
C ASP A 33 22.11 -17.85 -13.96
N SER A 34 23.32 -18.34 -14.13
CA SER A 34 24.39 -18.17 -13.13
C SER A 34 24.78 -16.71 -12.91
N GLU A 35 24.80 -15.89 -13.97
CA GLU A 35 25.23 -14.49 -13.87
C GLU A 35 24.15 -13.63 -13.21
N ALA A 36 22.89 -13.82 -13.61
CA ALA A 36 21.75 -13.14 -13.01
C ALA A 36 21.55 -13.59 -11.56
N SER A 37 21.71 -14.88 -11.24
CA SER A 37 21.61 -15.40 -9.88
C SER A 37 22.64 -14.77 -8.96
N GLU A 38 23.92 -14.70 -9.36
CA GLU A 38 24.97 -14.09 -8.55
C GLU A 38 24.70 -12.60 -8.32
N ALA A 39 24.32 -11.87 -9.37
CA ALA A 39 24.03 -10.45 -9.27
C ALA A 39 22.79 -10.17 -8.40
N PHE A 40 21.79 -11.05 -8.46
CA PHE A 40 20.58 -10.96 -7.64
C PHE A 40 20.85 -11.27 -6.16
N LEU A 41 21.73 -12.24 -5.86
CA LEU A 41 22.17 -12.53 -4.49
C LEU A 41 22.86 -11.32 -3.84
N GLN A 42 23.69 -10.59 -4.59
CA GLN A 42 24.33 -9.36 -4.09
C GLN A 42 23.30 -8.30 -3.71
N TYR A 43 22.22 -8.18 -4.49
CA TYR A 43 21.11 -7.28 -4.15
C TYR A 43 20.39 -7.72 -2.88
N GLN A 44 20.03 -9.00 -2.76
CA GLN A 44 19.32 -9.54 -1.58
C GLN A 44 20.15 -9.38 -0.30
N GLU A 45 21.46 -9.60 -0.37
CA GLU A 45 22.36 -9.42 0.76
C GLU A 45 22.35 -7.98 1.25
N LYS A 46 22.44 -7.02 0.33
CA LYS A 46 22.44 -5.59 0.66
C LYS A 46 21.09 -5.13 1.22
N GLU A 47 20.00 -5.62 0.66
CA GLU A 47 18.65 -5.36 1.17
C GLU A 47 18.50 -5.89 2.61
N ARG A 48 18.96 -7.11 2.88
CA ARG A 48 18.94 -7.70 4.23
C ARG A 48 19.75 -6.90 5.23
N GLN A 49 20.93 -6.41 4.83
CA GLN A 49 21.78 -5.57 5.69
C GLN A 49 21.09 -4.25 6.05
N ILE A 50 20.40 -3.62 5.10
CA ILE A 50 19.65 -2.38 5.35
C ILE A 50 18.49 -2.62 6.31
N VAL A 51 17.70 -3.69 6.12
CA VAL A 51 16.61 -4.04 7.03
C VAL A 51 17.14 -4.36 8.43
N THR A 52 18.25 -5.08 8.53
CA THR A 52 18.90 -5.38 9.82
C THR A 52 19.38 -4.10 10.51
N THR A 53 19.99 -3.19 9.75
CA THR A 53 20.43 -1.89 10.25
C THR A 53 19.23 -1.10 10.76
N GLN A 54 18.14 -1.03 10.00
CA GLN A 54 16.90 -0.35 10.40
C GLN A 54 16.33 -0.92 11.71
N MET A 55 16.35 -2.24 11.89
CA MET A 55 15.87 -2.87 13.13
C MET A 55 16.71 -2.47 14.35
N ILE A 56 18.02 -2.30 14.18
CA ILE A 56 18.95 -1.99 15.28
C ILE A 56 18.99 -0.47 15.55
N SER A 57 19.21 0.35 14.53
CA SER A 57 19.43 1.79 14.65
C SER A 57 18.16 2.63 14.57
N LYS A 58 17.02 2.03 14.18
CA LYS A 58 15.75 2.70 13.83
C LYS A 58 15.85 3.70 12.66
N VAL A 59 17.04 3.90 12.09
CA VAL A 59 17.32 4.88 11.03
C VAL A 59 18.22 4.24 9.98
N ILE A 60 17.77 4.22 8.73
CA ILE A 60 18.60 3.81 7.60
C ILE A 60 19.50 4.99 7.21
N PRO A 61 20.83 4.82 7.13
CA PRO A 61 21.70 5.85 6.59
C PRO A 61 21.36 6.14 5.12
N GLU A 62 21.20 7.41 4.76
CA GLU A 62 20.83 7.83 3.40
C GLU A 62 21.75 7.25 2.32
N LYS A 63 23.06 7.20 2.61
CA LYS A 63 24.08 6.60 1.74
C LYS A 63 23.77 5.15 1.39
N GLU A 64 23.30 4.35 2.36
CA GLU A 64 22.99 2.94 2.15
C GLU A 64 21.72 2.77 1.31
N ALA A 65 20.70 3.60 1.56
CA ALA A 65 19.48 3.62 0.77
C ALA A 65 19.76 3.98 -0.70
N LEU A 66 20.54 5.04 -0.94
CA LEU A 66 20.94 5.45 -2.29
C LEU A 66 21.75 4.35 -2.99
N ALA A 67 22.65 3.69 -2.27
CA ALA A 67 23.48 2.63 -2.83
C ALA A 67 22.70 1.35 -3.15
N LEU A 68 21.57 1.09 -2.50
CA LEU A 68 20.64 0.01 -2.87
C LEU A 68 19.84 0.37 -4.13
N ILE A 69 19.36 1.61 -4.22
CA ILE A 69 18.63 2.11 -5.40
C ILE A 69 19.53 2.04 -6.64
N ASP A 70 20.76 2.54 -6.55
CA ASP A 70 21.72 2.49 -7.65
C ASP A 70 22.05 1.05 -8.07
N LEU A 71 22.23 0.14 -7.10
CA LEU A 71 22.42 -1.29 -7.39
C LEU A 71 21.21 -1.87 -8.14
N LYS A 72 20.00 -1.59 -7.67
CA LYS A 72 18.76 -2.04 -8.33
C LYS A 72 18.69 -1.53 -9.76
N VAL A 73 18.94 -0.25 -10.01
CA VAL A 73 18.93 0.34 -11.36
C VAL A 73 19.95 -0.34 -12.28
N ARG A 74 21.17 -0.58 -11.79
CA ARG A 74 22.19 -1.29 -12.58
C ARG A 74 21.77 -2.70 -12.94
N LEU A 75 21.17 -3.43 -12.00
CA LEU A 75 20.68 -4.80 -12.25
C LEU A 75 19.53 -4.82 -13.25
N LEU A 76 18.58 -3.88 -13.15
CA LEU A 76 17.46 -3.75 -14.09
C LEU A 76 17.92 -3.48 -15.53
N ASN A 77 18.99 -2.71 -15.71
CA ASN A 77 19.54 -2.38 -17.02
C ASN A 77 20.36 -3.53 -17.62
N LYS A 78 21.07 -4.28 -16.78
CA LYS A 78 22.00 -5.34 -17.23
C LYS A 78 21.31 -6.69 -17.42
N TYR A 79 20.35 -7.05 -16.57
CA TYR A 79 19.76 -8.40 -16.53
C TYR A 79 18.25 -8.36 -16.79
N PRO A 80 17.79 -8.76 -18.00
CA PRO A 80 16.38 -8.78 -18.34
C PRO A 80 15.54 -9.67 -17.39
N LEU A 81 16.11 -10.79 -16.93
CA LEU A 81 15.43 -11.69 -15.98
C LEU A 81 15.14 -11.00 -14.63
N ILE A 82 16.10 -10.24 -14.12
CA ILE A 82 15.94 -9.45 -12.89
C ILE A 82 14.89 -8.35 -13.10
N ARG A 83 14.87 -7.72 -14.28
CA ARG A 83 13.83 -6.75 -14.63
C ARG A 83 12.43 -7.38 -14.62
N THR A 84 12.26 -8.54 -15.22
CA THR A 84 10.98 -9.26 -15.22
C THR A 84 10.56 -9.64 -13.80
N TYR A 85 11.48 -10.08 -12.96
CA TYR A 85 11.19 -10.34 -11.55
C TYR A 85 10.66 -9.10 -10.83
N PHE A 86 11.32 -7.95 -10.93
CA PHE A 86 10.81 -6.74 -10.26
C PHE A 86 9.46 -6.24 -10.79
N GLN A 87 9.18 -6.44 -12.09
CA GLN A 87 7.88 -6.09 -12.68
C GLN A 87 6.74 -7.00 -12.16
N THR A 88 7.01 -8.30 -12.08
CA THR A 88 6.05 -9.29 -11.55
C THR A 88 5.88 -9.11 -10.04
N GLN A 89 6.96 -8.84 -9.30
CA GLN A 89 6.94 -8.53 -7.87
C GLN A 89 6.06 -7.32 -7.57
N GLN A 90 6.19 -6.22 -8.33
CA GLN A 90 5.34 -5.04 -8.14
C GLN A 90 3.85 -5.36 -8.34
N SER A 91 3.53 -6.26 -9.27
CA SER A 91 2.15 -6.66 -9.52
C SER A 91 1.59 -7.52 -8.39
N PHE A 92 2.40 -8.43 -7.86
CA PHE A 92 2.06 -9.19 -6.65
C PHE A 92 1.88 -8.27 -5.42
N GLU A 93 2.75 -7.28 -5.22
CA GLU A 93 2.63 -6.30 -4.14
C GLU A 93 1.32 -5.52 -4.22
N ARG A 94 0.86 -5.16 -5.42
CA ARG A 94 -0.46 -4.53 -5.62
C ARG A 94 -1.60 -5.44 -5.17
N VAL A 95 -1.55 -6.73 -5.51
CA VAL A 95 -2.55 -7.71 -5.06
C VAL A 95 -2.56 -7.81 -3.54
N MET A 96 -1.40 -7.94 -2.91
CA MET A 96 -1.29 -7.99 -1.45
C MET A 96 -1.78 -6.71 -0.77
N ALA A 97 -1.48 -5.53 -1.34
CA ALA A 97 -1.98 -4.26 -0.85
C ALA A 97 -3.52 -4.19 -0.92
N MET A 98 -4.12 -4.68 -2.02
CA MET A 98 -5.58 -4.75 -2.16
C MET A 98 -6.22 -5.72 -1.17
N VAL A 99 -5.59 -6.88 -0.92
CA VAL A 99 -6.06 -7.85 0.09
C VAL A 99 -6.03 -7.22 1.48
N ASN A 100 -4.90 -6.62 1.86
CA ASN A 100 -4.75 -5.95 3.15
C ASN A 100 -5.74 -4.80 3.32
N LEU A 101 -5.93 -3.99 2.26
CA LEU A 101 -6.92 -2.93 2.25
C LEU A 101 -8.33 -3.51 2.46
N THR A 102 -8.70 -4.55 1.73
CA THR A 102 -10.02 -5.20 1.83
C THR A 102 -10.29 -5.75 3.23
N ILE A 103 -9.29 -6.41 3.83
CA ILE A 103 -9.40 -6.92 5.21
C ILE A 103 -9.57 -5.75 6.18
N THR A 104 -8.73 -4.73 6.06
CA THR A 104 -8.76 -3.54 6.93
C THR A 104 -10.10 -2.81 6.83
N THR A 105 -10.61 -2.60 5.60
CA THR A 105 -11.89 -1.92 5.38
C THR A 105 -13.09 -2.76 5.81
N THR A 106 -12.98 -4.09 5.79
CA THR A 106 -14.02 -4.97 6.32
C THR A 106 -14.08 -4.91 7.85
N ILE A 107 -12.92 -4.78 8.51
CA ILE A 107 -12.83 -4.71 9.97
C ILE A 107 -13.25 -3.33 10.50
N HIS A 108 -12.71 -2.25 9.91
CA HIS A 108 -12.83 -0.90 10.43
C HIS A 108 -13.82 -0.01 9.64
N GLY A 109 -14.38 -0.49 8.52
CA GLY A 109 -15.01 0.35 7.52
C GLY A 109 -13.98 0.98 6.58
N MET A 110 -14.41 1.58 5.46
CA MET A 110 -13.50 2.36 4.61
C MET A 110 -12.88 3.49 5.44
N PRO A 111 -11.54 3.57 5.59
CA PRO A 111 -10.94 4.73 6.25
C PRO A 111 -11.37 5.95 5.45
N SER A 112 -11.95 6.93 6.13
CA SER A 112 -12.14 8.24 5.53
C SER A 112 -10.76 8.77 5.14
N VAL A 113 -10.68 9.54 4.06
CA VAL A 113 -9.42 10.11 3.57
C VAL A 113 -8.70 10.95 4.63
N ASP A 114 -9.44 11.43 5.63
CA ASP A 114 -8.91 12.13 6.81
C ASP A 114 -8.11 11.24 7.77
N GLN A 115 -8.28 9.92 7.72
CA GLN A 115 -7.60 8.95 8.58
C GLN A 115 -6.35 8.33 7.94
N LEU A 116 -6.12 8.59 6.65
CA LEU A 116 -4.91 8.13 5.96
C LEU A 116 -3.77 9.12 6.21
N PRO A 117 -2.53 8.65 6.53
CA PRO A 117 -1.36 9.51 6.68
C PRO A 117 -0.84 9.97 5.31
N LEU A 118 -1.71 10.63 4.55
CA LEU A 118 -1.42 11.16 3.22
C LEU A 118 -1.25 12.67 3.30
N PRO A 119 -0.27 13.25 2.59
CA PRO A 119 -0.21 14.69 2.39
C PRO A 119 -1.52 15.22 1.81
N ASP A 120 -1.94 16.41 2.25
CA ASP A 120 -3.24 17.00 1.88
C ASP A 120 -3.45 17.11 0.37
N GLU A 121 -2.36 17.21 -0.40
CA GLU A 121 -2.34 17.27 -1.87
C GLU A 121 -2.87 15.99 -2.54
N ILE A 122 -2.69 14.83 -1.91
CA ILE A 122 -2.98 13.51 -2.50
C ILE A 122 -4.33 12.97 -2.00
N LYS A 123 -4.89 13.57 -0.94
CA LYS A 123 -6.18 13.19 -0.34
C LYS A 123 -7.31 13.14 -1.35
N ASN A 124 -7.41 14.15 -2.22
CA ASN A 124 -8.45 14.21 -3.26
C ASN A 124 -8.33 13.08 -4.30
N MET A 125 -7.11 12.62 -4.58
CA MET A 125 -6.87 11.49 -5.47
C MET A 125 -7.20 10.16 -4.80
N ALA A 126 -6.81 10.00 -3.53
CA ALA A 126 -7.14 8.81 -2.73
C ALA A 126 -8.65 8.64 -2.59
N GLN A 127 -9.41 9.73 -2.38
CA GLN A 127 -10.87 9.70 -2.32
C GLN A 127 -11.49 9.10 -3.59
N LYS A 128 -11.06 9.57 -4.76
CA LYS A 128 -11.56 9.08 -6.06
C LYS A 128 -11.27 7.59 -6.27
N VAL A 129 -10.11 7.11 -5.82
CA VAL A 129 -9.76 5.69 -5.91
C VAL A 129 -10.63 4.84 -4.98
N LEU A 130 -10.86 5.30 -3.75
CA LEU A 130 -11.74 4.61 -2.81
C LEU A 130 -13.19 4.52 -3.33
N ASP A 131 -13.70 5.62 -3.90
CA ASP A 131 -15.06 5.66 -4.46
C ASP A 131 -15.24 4.70 -5.65
N SER A 132 -14.20 4.51 -6.46
CA SER A 132 -14.21 3.60 -7.62
C SER A 132 -14.03 2.12 -7.23
N VAL A 133 -13.34 1.82 -6.13
CA VAL A 133 -13.17 0.46 -5.60
C VAL A 133 -14.38 0.02 -4.75
N GLY A 134 -15.09 0.98 -4.14
CA GLY A 134 -16.20 0.75 -3.21
C GLY A 134 -17.54 0.27 -3.78
N GLY A 135 -17.66 0.05 -5.10
CA GLY A 135 -18.87 -0.54 -5.69
C GLY A 135 -20.16 0.22 -5.36
N GLY A 136 -20.13 1.56 -5.34
CA GLY A 136 -21.32 2.40 -5.35
C GLY A 136 -22.25 2.30 -4.13
N LYS A 137 -21.83 1.71 -3.00
CA LYS A 137 -22.59 1.86 -1.75
C LYS A 137 -22.27 3.22 -1.15
N GLN A 138 -23.18 4.16 -1.39
CA GLN A 138 -23.25 5.44 -0.69
C GLN A 138 -22.99 5.18 0.80
N THR A 139 -21.90 5.73 1.30
CA THR A 139 -21.66 5.86 2.73
C THR A 139 -22.83 6.67 3.29
N LYS A 140 -23.50 6.14 4.33
CA LYS A 140 -24.45 6.92 5.09
C LYS A 140 -23.72 8.18 5.57
N THR A 141 -24.08 9.32 5.00
CA THR A 141 -23.76 10.64 5.57
C THR A 141 -24.19 10.58 7.03
N LEU A 142 -23.27 10.91 7.95
CA LEU A 142 -23.65 11.10 9.35
C LEU A 142 -24.77 12.15 9.38
N ASP A 143 -25.97 11.73 9.77
CA ASP A 143 -27.07 12.64 10.06
C ASP A 143 -26.68 13.45 11.31
N ILE A 144 -26.20 14.67 11.09
CA ILE A 144 -26.02 15.65 12.17
C ILE A 144 -27.43 16.03 12.64
N PRO A 145 -27.76 15.88 13.94
CA PRO A 145 -29.06 16.28 14.46
C PRO A 145 -29.31 17.75 14.16
N LYS A 146 -30.53 18.08 13.70
CA LYS A 146 -30.95 19.44 13.32
C LYS A 146 -30.83 20.48 14.44
N ASP A 147 -30.59 20.04 15.67
CA ASP A 147 -30.55 20.87 16.88
C ASP A 147 -29.12 21.18 17.38
N MET A 148 -28.09 20.86 16.59
CA MET A 148 -26.70 21.09 16.99
C MET A 148 -26.34 22.59 16.94
N LYS A 149 -26.34 23.25 18.10
CA LYS A 149 -25.86 24.63 18.25
C LYS A 149 -24.34 24.67 18.32
N LEU A 150 -23.72 25.65 17.66
CA LEU A 150 -22.29 25.92 17.77
C LEU A 150 -21.95 26.37 19.20
N PRO A 151 -20.86 25.87 19.81
CA PRO A 151 -20.40 26.34 21.10
C PRO A 151 -19.94 27.81 21.02
N PRO A 152 -20.13 28.61 22.09
CA PRO A 152 -19.80 30.03 22.07
C PRO A 152 -18.30 30.25 21.82
N GLY A 153 -17.98 31.08 20.81
CA GLY A 153 -16.61 31.44 20.45
C GLY A 153 -16.08 30.83 19.13
N LEU A 154 -16.82 29.89 18.53
CA LEU A 154 -16.47 29.32 17.23
C LEU A 154 -17.15 30.10 16.10
N LYS A 155 -16.37 30.88 15.34
CA LYS A 155 -16.83 31.56 14.11
C LYS A 155 -16.57 30.66 12.91
N LEU A 156 -17.57 30.46 12.07
CA LEU A 156 -17.40 29.78 10.78
C LEU A 156 -16.52 30.62 9.85
N PRO A 157 -15.60 29.99 9.10
CA PRO A 157 -14.83 30.69 8.08
C PRO A 157 -15.75 31.22 6.97
N PRO A 158 -15.43 32.38 6.37
CA PRO A 158 -16.27 32.99 5.34
C PRO A 158 -16.42 32.05 4.13
N GLY A 159 -17.66 31.68 3.82
CA GLY A 159 -18.00 30.83 2.67
C GLY A 159 -18.45 29.40 3.04
N LEU A 160 -18.35 28.98 4.30
CA LEU A 160 -18.81 27.66 4.73
C LEU A 160 -20.30 27.72 5.13
N LYS A 161 -21.20 27.29 4.24
CA LYS A 161 -22.63 27.12 4.55
C LYS A 161 -22.88 25.68 4.99
N ILE A 162 -23.30 25.49 6.24
CA ILE A 162 -23.74 24.18 6.75
C ILE A 162 -25.24 24.05 6.46
N PRO A 163 -25.69 23.05 5.68
CA PRO A 163 -27.11 22.84 5.43
C PRO A 163 -27.87 22.58 6.73
N GLY A 164 -28.85 23.43 7.07
CA GLY A 164 -29.70 23.26 8.26
C GLY A 164 -29.34 24.12 9.48
N LEU A 165 -28.25 24.90 9.44
CA LEU A 165 -27.97 25.92 10.44
C LEU A 165 -28.63 27.25 10.00
N THR A 166 -29.57 27.78 10.77
CA THR A 166 -30.08 29.14 10.59
C THR A 166 -29.23 30.12 11.38
N ASP A 167 -28.70 31.13 10.70
CA ASP A 167 -28.12 32.31 11.34
C ASP A 167 -29.27 33.14 11.94
N ASP A 168 -29.42 33.14 13.27
CA ASP A 168 -30.16 34.18 14.00
C ASP A 168 -29.19 35.31 14.40
#